data_AF-A0A8T1H2L1-F1
#
_entry.id   AF-A0A8T1H2L1-F1
#
_cell.length_a   1.000
_cell.length_b   1.000
_cell.length_c   1.000
_cell.angle_alpha   90.00
_cell.angle_beta   90.00
_cell.angle_gamma   90.00
#
_symmetry.space_group_name_H-M   'P 1'
#
loop_
_entity.id
_entity.type
_entity.pdbx_description
1 polymer ?
#
loop_
_entity_poly.entity_id
_entity_poly.type
_entity_poly.pdbx_seq_one_letter_code
_entity_poly.pdbx_strand_id
1 'polypeptide(L)'
;MSTTNKSFNYIFNTSREDHKVSKALSGYDTEAKVLLKDLKSFDAQTQEKITAVQQYLFATCFQLDQAKYNVSQRVVDVLTAYLLLYYPQLEELHAEGPSVKRLEACVQLAGSSLADLLAWSTYLASASCNTKPQLPTKTEERDTTQATKPREHDHRAPTQCD
;
A
#
# COMPACT_ATOMS: atom_id res chain seq x y z
N MET A 1 27.28 -18.84 -15.06
CA MET A 1 26.27 -17.98 -14.40
C MET A 1 26.62 -16.53 -14.72
N SER A 2 25.70 -15.78 -15.34
CA SER A 2 25.93 -14.36 -15.64
C SER A 2 25.62 -13.55 -14.39
N THR A 3 26.65 -13.08 -13.71
CA THR A 3 26.54 -12.14 -12.59
C THR A 3 26.26 -10.75 -13.16
N THR A 4 25.01 -10.44 -13.42
CA THR A 4 24.61 -9.08 -13.78
C THR A 4 25.00 -8.15 -12.63
N ASN A 5 25.86 -7.18 -12.92
CA ASN A 5 26.34 -6.22 -11.92
C ASN A 5 25.14 -5.48 -11.28
N LYS A 6 25.16 -5.30 -9.95
CA LYS A 6 24.10 -4.59 -9.21
C LYS A 6 23.81 -3.20 -9.80
N SER A 7 24.84 -2.50 -10.29
CA SER A 7 24.67 -1.20 -10.95
C SER A 7 23.86 -1.32 -12.25
N PHE A 8 24.15 -2.33 -13.07
CA PHE A 8 23.39 -2.61 -14.29
C PHE A 8 21.94 -2.97 -13.96
N ASN A 9 21.71 -3.81 -12.95
CA ASN A 9 20.36 -4.18 -12.56
C ASN A 9 19.54 -2.96 -12.08
N TYR A 10 20.17 -2.05 -11.32
CA TYR A 10 19.52 -0.82 -10.87
C TYR A 10 19.19 0.11 -12.05
N ILE A 11 20.10 0.30 -13.02
CA ILE A 11 19.85 1.14 -14.21
C ILE A 11 18.60 0.69 -14.99
N PHE A 12 18.38 -0.62 -15.13
CA PHE A 12 17.24 -1.16 -15.88
C PHE A 12 15.99 -1.37 -15.04
N ASN A 13 16.12 -1.48 -13.71
CA ASN A 13 15.02 -1.79 -12.80
C ASN A 13 14.86 -0.76 -11.67
N THR A 14 15.22 0.51 -11.91
CA THR A 14 15.27 1.58 -10.89
C THR A 14 14.03 1.55 -10.00
N SER A 15 12.83 1.58 -10.58
CA SER A 15 11.59 1.61 -9.80
C SER A 15 11.41 0.37 -8.90
N ARG A 16 11.82 -0.82 -9.37
CA ARG A 16 11.71 -2.05 -8.59
C ARG A 16 12.72 -2.06 -7.45
N GLU A 17 13.95 -1.64 -7.72
CA GLU A 17 15.01 -1.58 -6.71
C GLU A 17 14.73 -0.48 -5.68
N ASP A 18 14.24 0.69 -6.11
CA ASP A 18 13.78 1.76 -5.21
C ASP A 18 12.64 1.32 -4.31
N HIS A 19 11.71 0.51 -4.83
CA HIS A 19 10.64 -0.04 -4.02
C HIS A 19 11.16 -1.00 -2.95
N LYS A 20 12.19 -1.82 -3.27
CA LYS A 20 12.86 -2.69 -2.28
C LYS A 20 13.62 -1.88 -1.23
N VAL A 21 14.36 -0.84 -1.66
CA VAL A 21 15.08 0.06 -0.75
C VAL A 21 14.07 0.76 0.18
N SER A 22 12.98 1.29 -0.37
CA SER A 22 11.92 1.94 0.41
C SER A 22 11.31 1.01 1.46
N LYS A 23 11.07 -0.27 1.12
CA LYS A 23 10.61 -1.28 2.08
C LYS A 23 11.64 -1.53 3.18
N ALA A 24 12.90 -1.76 2.82
CA ALA A 24 13.97 -2.00 3.78
C ALA A 24 14.12 -0.83 4.76
N LEU A 25 14.06 0.42 4.25
CA LEU A 25 14.10 1.63 5.08
C LEU A 25 12.86 1.79 5.97
N SER A 26 11.73 1.25 5.54
CA SER A 26 10.48 1.23 6.32
C SER A 26 10.38 0.03 7.27
N GLY A 27 11.45 -0.78 7.40
CA GLY A 27 11.48 -1.98 8.25
C GLY A 27 10.73 -3.19 7.71
N TYR A 28 10.31 -3.16 6.43
CA TYR A 28 9.67 -4.28 5.75
C TYR A 28 10.68 -5.18 5.04
N ASP A 29 10.35 -6.46 4.91
CA ASP A 29 11.04 -7.37 4.01
C ASP A 29 10.94 -6.86 2.55
N THR A 30 12.03 -6.98 1.78
CA THR A 30 12.13 -6.39 0.43
C THR A 30 11.16 -7.04 -0.56
N GLU A 31 10.81 -8.30 -0.34
CA GLU A 31 9.92 -9.09 -1.20
C GLU A 31 8.49 -9.15 -0.64
N ALA A 32 8.26 -8.72 0.61
CA ALA A 32 6.93 -8.69 1.20
C ALA A 32 5.94 -7.82 0.40
N LYS A 33 4.72 -8.35 0.20
CA LYS A 33 3.60 -7.56 -0.33
C LYS A 33 3.07 -6.67 0.78
N VAL A 34 3.14 -5.36 0.59
CA VAL A 34 2.55 -4.39 1.51
C VAL A 34 1.05 -4.33 1.25
N LEU A 35 0.27 -4.87 2.19
CA LEU A 35 -1.19 -4.76 2.16
C LEU A 35 -1.58 -3.37 2.65
N LEU A 36 -2.05 -2.54 1.71
CA LEU A 36 -2.61 -1.22 2.02
C LEU A 36 -3.94 -1.39 2.77
N LYS A 37 -4.19 -0.47 3.71
CA LYS A 37 -5.48 -0.39 4.38
C LYS A 37 -6.51 0.18 3.42
N ASP A 38 -7.70 -0.41 3.47
CA ASP A 38 -8.83 -0.05 2.62
C ASP A 38 -10.00 0.32 3.52
N LEU A 39 -10.81 1.27 3.05
CA LEU A 39 -12.03 1.72 3.73
C LEU A 39 -13.24 0.84 3.39
N LYS A 40 -13.11 -0.07 2.41
CA LYS A 40 -14.20 -0.95 1.98
C LYS A 40 -14.76 -1.88 3.06
N SER A 41 -14.03 -2.10 4.15
CA SER A 41 -14.51 -2.91 5.27
C SER A 41 -15.63 -2.23 6.07
N PHE A 42 -15.72 -0.91 6.03
CA PHE A 42 -16.79 -0.18 6.70
C PHE A 42 -18.15 -0.42 6.05
N ASP A 43 -19.23 -0.27 6.82
CA ASP A 43 -20.58 -0.28 6.27
C ASP A 43 -20.85 0.98 5.41
N ALA A 44 -21.89 0.92 4.57
CA ALA A 44 -22.19 1.99 3.62
C ALA A 44 -22.45 3.36 4.28
N GLN A 45 -23.09 3.37 5.44
CA GLN A 45 -23.39 4.61 6.16
C GLN A 45 -22.09 5.26 6.69
N THR A 46 -21.20 4.43 7.24
CA THR A 46 -19.89 4.91 7.70
C THR A 46 -19.01 5.37 6.53
N GLN A 47 -19.03 4.66 5.40
CA GLN A 47 -18.29 5.08 4.20
C GLN A 47 -18.77 6.43 3.67
N GLU A 48 -20.07 6.72 3.70
CA GLU A 48 -20.61 8.02 3.31
C GLU A 48 -20.08 9.14 4.21
N LYS A 49 -20.11 8.95 5.54
CA LYS A 49 -19.53 9.90 6.50
C LYS A 49 -18.05 10.14 6.23
N ILE A 50 -17.27 9.08 6.03
CA ILE A 50 -15.84 9.18 5.74
C ILE A 50 -15.61 9.91 4.41
N THR A 51 -16.43 9.65 3.39
CA THR A 51 -16.37 10.34 2.09
C THR A 51 -16.61 11.85 2.25
N ALA A 52 -17.57 12.25 3.09
CA ALA A 52 -17.77 13.67 3.41
C ALA A 52 -16.54 14.28 4.09
N VAL A 53 -15.88 13.56 5.01
CA VAL A 53 -14.61 14.01 5.62
C VAL A 53 -13.50 14.16 4.56
N GLN A 54 -13.39 13.22 3.62
CA GLN A 54 -12.40 13.28 2.54
C GLN A 54 -12.53 14.53 1.69
N GLN A 55 -13.76 14.97 1.39
CA GLN A 55 -14.01 16.18 0.62
C GLN A 55 -13.41 17.43 1.28
N TYR A 56 -13.49 17.54 2.60
CA TYR A 56 -12.86 18.65 3.33
C TYR A 56 -11.35 18.47 3.48
N LEU A 57 -10.91 17.24 3.75
CA LEU A 57 -9.50 16.96 4.02
C LEU A 57 -8.62 17.21 2.79
N PHE A 58 -9.11 16.79 1.62
CA PHE A 58 -8.42 16.81 0.33
C PHE A 58 -9.03 17.77 -0.69
N ALA A 59 -9.78 18.79 -0.24
CA ALA A 59 -10.45 19.77 -1.10
C ALA A 59 -9.56 20.40 -2.18
N THR A 60 -8.25 20.47 -1.96
CA THR A 60 -7.28 21.07 -2.88
C THR A 60 -6.74 20.11 -3.95
N CYS A 61 -7.03 18.82 -3.86
CA CYS A 61 -6.48 17.80 -4.76
C CYS A 61 -7.45 16.67 -5.10
N PHE A 62 -8.71 16.79 -4.71
CA PHE A 62 -9.75 15.80 -4.95
C PHE A 62 -11.05 16.49 -5.38
N GLN A 63 -11.75 15.91 -6.35
CA GLN A 63 -12.97 16.47 -6.95
C GLN A 63 -12.83 17.90 -7.51
N LEU A 64 -11.64 18.27 -7.98
CA LEU A 64 -11.42 19.54 -8.70
C LEU A 64 -12.05 19.49 -10.11
N ASP A 65 -12.39 20.68 -10.64
CA ASP A 65 -12.93 20.85 -12.00
C ASP A 65 -12.02 20.23 -13.07
N GLN A 66 -10.69 20.35 -12.88
CA GLN A 66 -9.71 19.77 -13.79
C GLN A 66 -9.28 18.37 -13.32
N ALA A 67 -9.95 17.35 -13.85
CA ALA A 67 -9.73 15.95 -13.48
C ALA A 67 -8.26 15.47 -13.56
N LYS A 68 -7.44 16.05 -14.44
CA LYS A 68 -6.01 15.71 -14.58
C LYS A 68 -5.15 16.03 -13.35
N TYR A 69 -5.62 16.94 -12.48
CA TYR A 69 -4.94 17.30 -11.24
C TYR A 69 -5.51 16.58 -10.02
N ASN A 70 -6.56 15.77 -10.21
CA ASN A 70 -7.16 15.03 -9.12
C ASN A 70 -6.30 13.82 -8.77
N VAL A 71 -6.09 13.65 -7.47
CA VAL A 71 -5.56 12.42 -6.90
C VAL A 71 -6.61 11.32 -7.08
N SER A 72 -6.16 10.11 -7.44
CA SER A 72 -7.07 8.97 -7.61
C SER A 72 -7.81 8.64 -6.31
N GLN A 73 -9.09 8.26 -6.40
CA GLN A 73 -9.92 7.85 -5.25
C GLN A 73 -9.20 6.85 -4.35
N ARG A 74 -8.57 5.83 -4.94
CA ARG A 74 -7.86 4.79 -4.19
C ARG A 74 -6.74 5.35 -3.30
N VAL A 75 -6.03 6.38 -3.77
CA VAL A 75 -4.97 7.02 -2.97
C VAL A 75 -5.58 7.82 -1.83
N VAL A 76 -6.68 8.54 -2.10
CA VAL A 76 -7.43 9.27 -1.07
C VAL A 76 -7.93 8.32 0.01
N ASP A 77 -8.52 7.18 -0.37
CA ASP A 77 -9.01 6.16 0.57
C ASP A 77 -7.91 5.61 1.46
N VAL A 78 -6.76 5.25 0.87
CA VAL A 78 -5.62 4.71 1.62
C VAL A 78 -5.06 5.76 2.58
N LEU A 79 -4.83 7.00 2.12
CA LEU A 79 -4.33 8.08 2.98
C LEU A 79 -5.29 8.38 4.13
N THR A 80 -6.59 8.39 3.85
CA THR A 80 -7.64 8.58 4.86
C THR A 80 -7.62 7.44 5.87
N ALA A 81 -7.56 6.19 5.42
CA ALA A 81 -7.50 5.03 6.31
C ALA A 81 -6.31 5.09 7.28
N TYR A 82 -5.14 5.51 6.78
CA TYR A 82 -3.96 5.67 7.63
C TYR A 82 -4.08 6.84 8.61
N LEU A 83 -4.64 7.98 8.18
CA LEU A 83 -4.89 9.11 9.08
C LEU A 83 -5.87 8.75 10.19
N LEU A 84 -6.95 8.04 9.86
CA LEU A 84 -7.92 7.55 10.84
C LEU A 84 -7.29 6.53 11.79
N LEU A 85 -6.53 5.57 11.26
CA LEU A 85 -5.87 4.53 12.07
C LEU A 85 -4.89 5.13 13.09
N TYR A 86 -4.14 6.15 12.70
CA TYR A 86 -3.10 6.76 13.52
C TYR A 86 -3.53 8.01 14.28
N TYR A 87 -4.78 8.44 14.14
CA TYR A 87 -5.30 9.61 14.83
C TYR A 87 -5.08 9.56 16.36
N PRO A 88 -5.39 8.46 17.09
CA PRO A 88 -5.18 8.42 18.54
C PRO A 88 -3.72 8.64 18.94
N GLN A 89 -2.77 8.10 18.17
CA GLN A 89 -1.34 8.28 18.40
C GLN A 89 -0.88 9.71 18.08
N LEU A 90 -1.44 10.33 17.04
CA LEU A 90 -1.17 11.73 16.71
C LEU A 90 -1.69 12.66 17.80
N GLU A 91 -2.87 12.37 18.35
CA GLU A 91 -3.49 13.10 19.45
C GLU A 91 -2.67 12.97 20.73
N GLU A 92 -2.23 11.77 21.10
CA GLU A 92 -1.36 11.51 22.25
C GLU A 92 -0.02 12.24 22.13
N LEU A 93 0.57 12.26 20.93
CA LEU A 93 1.86 12.90 20.70
C LEU A 93 1.76 14.43 20.78
N HIS A 94 0.75 15.02 20.14
CA HIS A 94 0.56 16.48 20.14
C HIS A 94 -0.87 16.86 19.74
N ALA A 95 -1.79 16.88 20.72
CA ALA A 95 -3.21 17.21 20.53
C ALA A 95 -3.45 18.57 19.88
N GLU A 96 -2.60 19.57 20.16
CA GLU A 96 -2.67 20.91 19.54
C GLU A 96 -1.95 20.98 18.18
N GLY A 97 -1.64 19.82 17.59
CA GLY A 97 -0.90 19.71 16.35
C GLY A 97 -1.73 20.16 15.15
N PRO A 98 -1.12 20.81 14.15
CA PRO A 98 -1.84 21.22 12.94
C PRO A 98 -2.59 20.07 12.26
N SER A 99 -2.00 18.88 12.25
CA SER A 99 -2.61 17.67 11.65
C SER A 99 -3.84 17.20 12.44
N VAL A 100 -3.76 17.17 13.77
CA VAL A 100 -4.87 16.77 14.65
C VAL A 100 -6.01 17.77 14.52
N LYS A 101 -5.73 19.06 14.71
CA LYS A 101 -6.73 20.13 14.58
C LYS A 101 -7.39 20.15 13.20
N ARG A 102 -6.62 19.94 12.13
CA ARG A 102 -7.18 19.87 10.77
C ARG A 102 -8.11 18.69 10.61
N LEU A 103 -7.71 17.50 11.07
CA LEU A 103 -8.55 16.30 10.96
C LEU A 103 -9.85 16.46 11.77
N GLU A 104 -9.76 16.90 13.03
CA GLU A 104 -10.92 17.15 13.88
C GLU A 104 -11.87 18.19 13.28
N ALA A 105 -11.33 19.30 12.75
CA ALA A 105 -12.13 20.32 12.09
C ALA A 105 -12.84 19.77 10.84
N CYS A 106 -12.16 18.98 10.01
CA CYS A 106 -12.77 18.34 8.84
C CYS A 106 -13.88 17.35 9.23
N VAL A 107 -13.69 16.59 10.32
CA VAL A 107 -14.71 15.66 10.85
C VAL A 107 -15.96 16.42 11.31
N GLN A 108 -15.77 17.51 12.05
CA GLN A 108 -16.88 18.36 12.51
C GLN A 108 -17.60 19.05 11.35
N LEU A 109 -16.86 19.58 10.35
CA LEU A 109 -17.43 20.17 9.14
C LEU A 109 -18.25 19.17 8.32
N ALA A 110 -17.86 17.90 8.32
CA ALA A 110 -18.61 16.81 7.71
C ALA A 110 -19.82 16.35 8.54
N GLY A 111 -20.11 16.99 9.68
CA GLY A 111 -21.23 16.65 10.55
C GLY A 111 -21.02 15.37 11.37
N SER A 112 -19.78 14.89 11.47
CA SER A 112 -19.41 13.74 12.31
C SER A 112 -18.79 14.21 13.63
N SER A 113 -18.84 13.38 14.65
CA SER A 113 -18.29 13.68 15.98
C SER A 113 -16.88 13.11 16.16
N LEU A 114 -16.15 13.61 17.16
CA LEU A 114 -14.87 13.00 17.56
C LEU A 114 -15.04 11.56 18.07
N ALA A 115 -16.21 11.23 18.61
CA ALA A 115 -16.54 9.86 18.99
C ALA A 115 -16.65 8.94 17.76
N ASP A 116 -17.23 9.42 16.65
CA ASP A 116 -17.23 8.68 15.38
C ASP A 116 -15.78 8.44 14.90
N LEU A 117 -14.92 9.47 14.96
CA LEU A 117 -13.51 9.39 14.58
C LEU A 117 -12.75 8.32 15.39
N LEU A 118 -12.93 8.30 16.70
CA LEU A 118 -12.34 7.27 17.58
C LEU A 118 -12.93 5.87 17.34
N ALA A 119 -14.22 5.78 17.01
CA ALA A 119 -14.83 4.51 16.63
C ALA A 119 -14.21 3.97 15.33
N TRP A 120 -13.99 4.83 14.32
CA TRP A 120 -13.36 4.45 13.06
C TRP A 120 -11.90 4.01 13.25
N SER A 121 -11.14 4.71 14.08
CA SER A 121 -9.74 4.35 14.38
C SER A 121 -9.65 2.99 15.07
N THR A 122 -10.52 2.74 16.05
CA THR A 122 -10.61 1.47 16.77
C THR A 122 -11.01 0.32 15.84
N TYR A 123 -11.98 0.57 14.95
CA TYR A 123 -12.39 -0.40 13.95
C TYR A 123 -11.23 -0.75 13.01
N LEU A 124 -10.50 0.23 12.48
CA LEU A 124 -9.35 -0.01 11.60
C LEU A 124 -8.20 -0.74 12.30
N ALA A 125 -7.97 -0.46 13.58
CA ALA A 125 -6.97 -1.17 14.39
C ALA A 125 -7.35 -2.65 14.57
N SER A 126 -8.63 -2.94 14.86
CA SER A 126 -9.13 -4.32 15.00
C SER A 126 -9.21 -5.07 13.66
N ALA A 127 -9.53 -4.38 12.56
CA ALA A 127 -9.44 -4.97 11.22
C ALA A 127 -7.99 -5.34 10.86
N SER A 128 -7.01 -4.55 11.34
CA SER A 128 -5.58 -4.77 11.08
C SER A 128 -4.98 -5.94 11.87
N CYS A 129 -5.52 -6.30 13.04
CA CYS A 129 -5.01 -7.43 13.83
C CYS A 129 -5.36 -8.81 13.23
N ASN A 130 -6.21 -8.86 12.21
CA ASN A 130 -6.46 -10.09 11.43
C ASN A 130 -5.35 -10.39 10.41
N THR A 131 -4.44 -9.44 10.15
CA THR A 131 -3.19 -9.71 9.43
C THR A 131 -2.07 -9.94 10.42
N LYS A 132 -1.92 -11.19 10.90
CA LYS A 132 -0.75 -11.58 11.70
C LYS A 132 0.54 -11.18 10.97
N PRO A 133 1.53 -10.58 11.65
CA PRO A 133 2.89 -10.59 11.15
C PRO A 133 3.32 -12.05 11.06
N GLN A 134 3.54 -12.56 9.84
CA GLN A 134 4.24 -13.82 9.68
C GLN A 134 5.69 -13.58 10.11
N LEU A 135 5.98 -13.88 11.38
CA LEU A 135 7.34 -14.18 11.81
C LEU A 135 7.79 -15.43 11.02
N PRO A 136 9.01 -15.46 10.45
CA PRO A 136 9.43 -16.56 9.61
C PRO A 136 9.59 -17.82 10.45
N THR A 137 8.67 -18.77 10.28
CA THR A 137 8.88 -20.15 10.68
C THR A 137 10.00 -20.71 9.82
N LYS A 138 11.16 -20.98 10.42
CA LYS A 138 12.18 -21.84 9.82
C LYS A 138 11.51 -23.18 9.54
N THR A 139 11.33 -23.53 8.28
CA THR A 139 11.03 -24.91 7.88
C THR A 139 12.18 -25.38 7.02
N GLU A 140 12.83 -26.40 7.55
CA GLU A 140 13.99 -27.08 7.02
C GLU A 140 13.75 -27.56 5.58
N GLU A 141 14.76 -27.30 4.78
CA GLU A 141 14.94 -27.72 3.40
C GLU A 141 15.01 -29.25 3.35
N ARG A 142 13.98 -29.89 2.77
CA ARG A 142 14.06 -31.31 2.41
C ARG A 142 14.41 -31.41 0.92
N ASP A 143 15.68 -31.72 0.72
CA ASP A 143 16.35 -32.17 -0.49
C ASP A 143 15.49 -33.18 -1.29
N THR A 144 15.30 -32.94 -2.59
CA THR A 144 15.14 -34.02 -3.56
C THR A 144 15.71 -33.60 -4.91
N THR A 145 16.96 -34.01 -5.08
CA THR A 145 17.67 -34.22 -6.34
C THR A 145 16.78 -34.90 -7.40
N GLN A 146 16.64 -34.31 -8.60
CA GLN A 146 16.53 -35.09 -9.84
C GLN A 146 17.29 -34.43 -10.99
N ALA A 147 18.26 -35.20 -11.49
CA ALA A 147 19.19 -34.87 -12.55
C ALA A 147 18.63 -35.22 -13.95
N THR A 148 18.74 -34.26 -14.86
CA THR A 148 19.26 -34.36 -16.24
C THR A 148 18.81 -35.50 -17.18
N LYS A 149 18.17 -35.13 -18.32
CA LYS A 149 18.69 -35.48 -19.67
C LYS A 149 18.11 -34.58 -20.80
N PRO A 150 18.91 -34.15 -21.80
CA PRO A 150 18.45 -33.29 -22.91
C PRO A 150 18.47 -33.95 -24.32
N ARG A 151 17.84 -33.24 -25.28
CA ARG A 151 17.83 -33.35 -26.78
C ARG A 151 16.85 -34.39 -27.37
N GLU A 152 16.19 -34.19 -28.51
CA GLU A 152 16.52 -33.48 -29.76
C GLU A 152 15.26 -32.82 -30.39
N HIS A 153 15.42 -31.67 -31.06
CA HIS A 153 14.45 -31.18 -32.05
C HIS A 153 15.19 -30.91 -33.36
N ASP A 154 14.89 -31.76 -34.34
CA ASP A 154 15.35 -31.74 -35.72
C ASP A 154 14.51 -30.75 -36.53
N HIS A 155 15.11 -29.68 -37.07
CA HIS A 155 14.46 -28.78 -38.05
C HIS A 155 15.40 -28.47 -39.24
N ARG A 156 15.19 -29.29 -40.28
CA ARG A 156 15.21 -29.01 -41.73
C ARG A 156 15.47 -27.55 -42.16
N ALA A 157 16.51 -27.38 -42.98
CA ALA A 157 16.90 -26.15 -43.69
C ALA A 157 15.90 -25.75 -44.80
N PRO A 158 15.85 -24.46 -45.19
CA PRO A 158 15.26 -24.03 -46.46
C PRO A 158 16.35 -23.82 -47.52
N THR A 159 16.12 -24.34 -48.72
CA THR A 159 16.93 -24.07 -49.92
C THR A 159 16.42 -22.82 -50.63
N GLN A 160 17.38 -22.05 -51.13
CA GLN A 160 17.32 -20.73 -51.75
C GLN A 160 16.80 -20.77 -53.20
N CYS A 161 16.19 -19.67 -53.65
CA CYS A 161 15.74 -19.43 -55.03
C CYS A 161 16.90 -19.31 -56.02
N ASP A 162 16.72 -19.89 -57.21
CA ASP A 162 16.66 -19.19 -58.50
C ASP A 162 15.61 -19.90 -59.39
#